data_AF-A0A1J5TX64-F1
#
_entry.id   AF-A0A1J5TX64-F1
#
_cell.length_a   1.000
_cell.length_b   1.000
_cell.length_c   1.000
_cell.angle_alpha   90.00
_cell.angle_beta   90.00
_cell.angle_gamma   90.00
#
_symmetry.space_group_name_H-M   'P 1'
#
loop_
_entity.id
_entity.type
_entity.pdbx_description
1 polymer ?
#
loop_
_entity_poly.entity_id
_entity_poly.type
_entity_poly.pdbx_seq_one_letter_code
_entity_poly.pdbx_strand_id
1 'polypeptide(L)' 'MSDTVFNQILSSIIDNSDMDKKKIIRIINKNQSKHRGILPEVEALIIARDLDVDITNFLVDVENRIIEKASRGKN' A
#
# COMPACT_ATOMS: atom_id res chain seq x y z
N MET A 1 -3.06 -0.42 18.01
CA MET A 1 -2.17 -0.52 16.83
C MET A 1 -2.75 0.40 15.77
N SER A 2 -1.94 0.95 14.86
CA SER A 2 -2.50 1.80 13.79
C SER A 2 -3.29 0.92 12.82
N ASP A 3 -4.62 0.89 12.97
CA ASP A 3 -5.60 0.17 12.13
C ASP A 3 -5.73 0.83 10.75
N THR A 4 -4.62 1.03 10.06
CA THR A 4 -4.63 1.53 8.70
C THR A 4 -4.56 0.36 7.73
N VAL A 5 -5.35 0.42 6.65
CA VAL A 5 -5.33 -0.53 5.52
C VAL A 5 -3.89 -0.80 5.06
N PHE A 6 -3.04 0.22 5.08
CA PHE A 6 -1.60 0.11 4.82
C PHE A 6 -0.90 -0.94 5.68
N ASN A 7 -1.10 -0.91 7.00
CA ASN A 7 -0.43 -1.83 7.91
C ASN A 7 -0.93 -3.27 7.72
N GLN A 8 -2.19 -3.46 7.36
CA GLN A 8 -2.75 -4.79 7.08
C GLN A 8 -2.12 -5.38 5.82
N ILE A 9 -2.07 -4.61 4.72
CA ILE A 9 -1.39 -5.03 3.49
C ILE A 9 0.10 -5.31 3.76
N LEU A 10 0.78 -4.44 4.52
CA LEU A 10 2.18 -4.62 4.87
C LEU A 10 2.41 -5.91 5.65
N SER A 11 1.56 -6.24 6.62
CA SER A 11 1.63 -7.51 7.34
C SER A 11 1.43 -8.69 6.39
N SER A 12 0.42 -8.66 5.51
CA SER A 12 0.20 -9.73 4.54
C SER A 12 1.41 -9.97 3.63
N ILE A 13 2.11 -8.92 3.20
CA ILE A 13 3.34 -9.05 2.40
C ILE A 13 4.45 -9.70 3.24
N ILE A 14 4.65 -9.25 4.49
CA ILE A 14 5.69 -9.79 5.37
C ILE A 14 5.43 -11.26 5.69
N ASP A 15 4.18 -11.63 5.92
CA ASP A 15 3.80 -12.98 6.33
C ASP A 15 3.87 -13.98 5.16
N ASN A 16 3.80 -13.50 3.91
CA ASN A 16 3.75 -14.33 2.71
C ASN A 16 4.95 -14.11 1.76
N SER A 17 6.00 -13.41 2.19
CA SER A 17 7.21 -13.22 1.40
C SER A 17 8.47 -13.20 2.26
N ASP A 18 9.62 -13.52 1.68
CA ASP A 18 10.92 -13.42 2.35
C ASP A 18 11.48 -11.97 2.41
N MET A 19 10.64 -10.96 2.16
CA MET A 19 11.07 -9.57 2.14
C MET A 19 11.09 -8.93 3.53
N ASP A 20 12.23 -8.35 3.88
CA ASP A 20 12.36 -7.56 5.11
C ASP A 20 11.46 -6.31 5.09
N LYS A 21 10.80 -6.05 6.22
CA LYS A 21 9.91 -4.90 6.43
C LYS A 21 10.56 -3.56 6.09
N LYS A 22 11.83 -3.33 6.47
CA LYS A 22 12.51 -2.06 6.17
C LYS A 22 12.76 -1.91 4.68
N LYS A 23 13.03 -3.01 3.98
CA LYS A 23 13.17 -3.02 2.51
C LYS A 23 11.85 -2.65 1.83
N ILE A 24 10.73 -3.22 2.26
CA ILE A 24 9.38 -2.91 1.73
C ILE A 24 9.08 -1.42 1.92
N ILE A 25 9.21 -0.90 3.15
CA ILE A 25 8.95 0.52 3.46
C ILE A 25 9.86 1.44 2.64
N ARG A 26 11.13 1.08 2.45
CA ARG A 26 12.08 1.87 1.65
C ARG A 26 11.64 1.95 0.19
N ILE A 27 11.15 0.85 -0.40
CA ILE A 27 10.64 0.82 -1.78
C ILE A 27 9.41 1.72 -1.90
N ILE A 28 8.47 1.60 -0.96
CA ILE A 28 7.25 2.42 -0.93
C ILE A 28 7.59 3.90 -0.87
N ASN A 29 8.39 4.34 0.10
CA ASN A 29 8.78 5.75 0.24
C ASN A 29 9.49 6.27 -1.02
N LYS A 30 10.38 5.44 -1.61
CA LYS A 30 11.08 5.77 -2.86
C LYS A 30 10.10 5.94 -4.02
N ASN A 31 9.07 5.11 -4.13
CA ASN A 31 8.11 5.23 -5.22
C ASN A 31 7.09 6.35 -5.00
N GLN A 32 6.65 6.58 -3.76
CA GLN A 32 5.76 7.69 -3.43
C GLN A 32 6.38 9.05 -3.80
N SER A 33 7.68 9.22 -3.56
CA SER A 33 8.40 10.44 -3.98
C SER A 33 8.49 10.58 -5.51
N LYS A 34 8.59 9.47 -6.26
CA LYS A 34 8.57 9.49 -7.73
C LYS A 34 7.18 9.79 -8.31
N HIS A 35 6.14 9.21 -7.72
CA HIS A 35 4.76 9.27 -8.22
C HIS A 35 3.93 10.41 -7.59
N ARG A 36 4.59 11.50 -7.19
CA ARG A 36 3.94 12.72 -6.64
C ARG A 36 2.96 12.44 -5.49
N GLY A 37 3.36 11.57 -4.56
CA GLY A 37 2.59 11.34 -3.33
C GLY A 37 1.37 10.45 -3.53
N ILE A 38 1.44 9.44 -4.40
CA ILE A 38 0.49 8.32 -4.41
C ILE A 38 0.34 7.72 -3.00
N LEU A 39 -0.82 7.14 -2.70
CA LEU A 39 -1.08 6.54 -1.40
C LEU A 39 -0.13 5.36 -1.11
N PRO A 40 0.38 5.22 0.12
CA PRO A 40 1.30 4.13 0.46
C PRO A 40 0.63 2.75 0.31
N GLU A 41 -0.68 2.67 0.53
CA GLU A 41 -1.47 1.45 0.30
C GLU A 41 -1.40 0.99 -1.15
N VAL A 42 -1.42 1.91 -2.12
CA VAL A 42 -1.36 1.58 -3.55
C VAL A 42 0.00 1.01 -3.93
N GLU A 43 1.08 1.61 -3.44
CA GLU A 43 2.43 1.07 -3.64
C GLU A 43 2.60 -0.31 -2.96
N ALA A 44 1.97 -0.51 -1.80
CA ALA A 44 1.96 -1.81 -1.14
C ALA A 44 1.22 -2.87 -1.98
N LEU A 45 0.08 -2.56 -2.59
CA LEU A 45 -0.62 -3.48 -3.50
C LEU A 45 0.25 -3.86 -4.73
N ILE A 46 0.98 -2.90 -5.30
CA ILE A 46 1.89 -3.16 -6.43
C ILE A 46 2.99 -4.14 -6.02
N ILE A 47 3.60 -3.93 -4.85
CA ILE A 47 4.63 -4.83 -4.33
C ILE A 47 4.06 -6.22 -4.07
N ALA A 48 2.88 -6.32 -3.45
CA ALA A 48 2.22 -7.59 -3.20
C ALA A 48 1.95 -8.38 -4.50
N ARG A 49 1.45 -7.70 -5.54
CA ARG A 49 1.27 -8.28 -6.87
C ARG A 49 2.59 -8.81 -7.46
N ASP A 50 3.66 -8.03 -7.38
CA ASP A 50 4.97 -8.42 -7.91
C ASP A 50 5.59 -9.62 -7.16
N LEU A 51 5.12 -9.89 -5.94
CA LEU A 51 5.50 -11.01 -5.10
C LEU A 51 4.49 -12.18 -5.12
N ASP A 52 3.45 -12.11 -5.95
CA ASP A 52 2.37 -13.09 -6.02
C ASP A 52 1.65 -13.33 -4.67
N VAL A 53 1.56 -12.28 -3.84
CA VAL A 53 0.83 -12.29 -2.57
C VAL A 53 -0.63 -11.90 -2.82
N ASP A 54 -1.57 -12.76 -2.45
CA ASP A 54 -3.00 -12.46 -2.56
C ASP A 54 -3.42 -11.33 -1.60
N ILE A 55 -3.84 -10.22 -2.19
CA ILE A 55 -4.28 -8.99 -1.52
C ILE A 55 -5.70 -8.59 -1.93
N THR A 56 -6.46 -9.50 -2.55
CA THR A 56 -7.79 -9.21 -3.11
C THR A 56 -8.74 -8.63 -2.05
N ASN A 57 -8.61 -9.07 -0.80
CA ASN A 57 -9.41 -8.60 0.33
C ASN A 57 -9.23 -7.10 0.65
N PHE A 58 -8.16 -6.47 0.18
CA PHE A 58 -7.86 -5.06 0.46
C PHE A 58 -8.27 -4.11 -0.68
N LEU A 59 -8.66 -4.63 -1.85
CA LEU A 59 -8.86 -3.80 -3.05
C LEU A 59 -9.94 -2.73 -2.84
N VAL A 60 -11.07 -3.10 -2.24
CA VAL A 60 -12.18 -2.17 -1.96
C VAL A 60 -11.76 -1.09 -0.97
N ASP A 61 -11.02 -1.45 0.06
CA ASP A 61 -10.55 -0.49 1.07
C ASP A 61 -9.55 0.51 0.48
N VAL A 62 -8.64 0.04 -0.37
CA VAL A 62 -7.70 0.93 -1.07
C VAL A 62 -8.41 1.80 -2.10
N GLU A 63 -9.41 1.28 -2.82
CA GLU A 63 -10.25 2.06 -3.72
C GLU A 63 -10.95 3.21 -2.99
N ASN A 64 -11.60 2.92 -1.86
CA ASN A 64 -12.26 3.93 -1.02
C ASN A 64 -11.26 5.03 -0.59
N ARG A 65 -10.04 4.64 -0.19
CA ARG A 65 -8.97 5.58 0.18
C ARG A 65 -8.54 6.47 -0.98
N ILE A 66 -8.45 5.93 -2.20
CA ILE A 66 -8.16 6.70 -3.42
C ILE A 66 -9.25 7.74 -3.67
N ILE A 67 -10.52 7.33 -3.60
CA ILE A 67 -11.68 8.20 -3.81
C ILE A 67 -11.72 9.32 -2.76
N GLU A 68 -11.51 9.00 -1.49
CA GLU A 68 -11.44 9.99 -0.40
C GLU A 68 -10.35 11.02 -0.64
N LYS A 69 -9.14 10.57 -1.02
CA LYS A 69 -8.02 11.46 -1.31
C LYS A 69 -8.32 12.39 -2.49
N ALA A 70 -8.90 11.86 -3.56
CA ALA A 70 -9.28 12.64 -4.74
C ALA A 70 -10.36 13.68 -4.42
N SER A 71 -11.28 13.35 -3.52
CA SER A 71 -12.37 14.23 -3.09
C SER A 71 -11.88 15.42 -2.26
N ARG A 72 -10.81 15.26 -1.46
CA ARG A 72 -10.23 16.34 -0.65
C ARG A 72 -9.50 17.43 -1.44
N GLY A 73 -9.12 17.16 -2.69
CA GLY A 73 -8.47 18.16 -3.56
C GLY A 73 -9.44 19.09 -4.30
N LYS A 74 -10.75 18.97 -4.07
CA LYS A 74 -11.80 19.74 -4.78
C LYS A 74 -12.46 20.84 -3.92
N ASN A 75 -11.98 21.08 -2.71
CA ASN A 75 -12.44 22.15 -1.82
C ASN A 75 -11.38 23.23 -1.64
#